data_AF-A0AA96MFU5-F1
#
_entry.id   AF-A0AA96MFU5-F1
#
_cell.length_a   1.000
_cell.length_b   1.000
_cell.length_c   1.000
_cell.angle_alpha   90.00
_cell.angle_beta   90.00
_cell.angle_gamma   90.00
#
_symmetry.space_group_name_H-M   'P 1'
#
loop_
_entity.id
_entity.type
_entity.pdbx_description
1 polymer ?
#
loop_
_entity_poly.entity_id
_entity_poly.type
_entity_poly.pdbx_seq_one_letter_code
_entity_poly.pdbx_strand_id
1 'polypeptide(L)'
;MVIQLNPEPEEQDVQVLADFPEEEELVITRVERLKKSNYRYVIHFGTYNMTVHEDVMIKYRMISGSSFKKADLEEIVAADERQRAYVEGLRYLERKPRTAQEMARRLREKEIGETVISEVLHRLQEERLLDDPLYAKQWAEQRIMNQRKGKMWIRQELREKGIDKSLIAEALDEISPEQELESALLTGRKKWNMVRGEVQDKRQKTGAFLMRRGFPGEMVRQVLQILRQEEEFAGDDEEFYDPD
;
A
#
# COMPACT_ATOMS: atom_id res chain seq x y z
N MET A 1 8.05 15.89 -35.44
CA MET A 1 9.21 16.33 -34.64
C MET A 1 9.48 15.22 -33.64
N VAL A 2 10.48 14.39 -33.91
CA VAL A 2 10.79 13.21 -33.09
C VAL A 2 11.52 13.73 -31.86
N ILE A 3 10.84 13.75 -30.71
CA ILE A 3 11.46 14.06 -29.43
C ILE A 3 12.35 12.85 -29.11
N GLN A 4 13.64 12.98 -29.36
CA GLN A 4 14.63 12.06 -28.82
C GLN A 4 14.57 12.16 -27.30
N LEU A 5 13.97 11.14 -26.69
CA LEU A 5 14.14 10.87 -25.26
C LEU A 5 15.61 10.55 -25.06
N ASN A 6 16.37 11.52 -24.55
CA ASN A 6 17.66 11.21 -23.95
C ASN A 6 17.41 10.23 -22.81
N PRO A 7 18.16 9.11 -22.71
CA PRO A 7 18.02 8.20 -21.59
C PRO A 7 18.32 8.93 -20.29
N GLU A 8 17.50 8.67 -19.27
CA GLU A 8 17.67 9.24 -17.92
C GLU A 8 19.01 8.77 -17.32
N PRO A 9 19.68 9.60 -16.49
CA PRO A 9 20.99 9.26 -15.91
C PRO A 9 20.92 8.16 -14.83
N GLU A 10 19.85 7.37 -14.76
CA GLU A 10 19.62 6.35 -13.74
C GLU A 10 20.25 4.98 -14.08
N GLU A 11 20.84 4.79 -15.27
CA GLU A 11 21.24 3.47 -15.80
C GLU A 11 22.72 3.07 -15.62
N GLN A 12 23.49 3.65 -14.68
CA GLN A 12 24.94 3.35 -14.57
C GLN A 12 25.44 2.87 -13.21
N ASP A 13 24.73 2.02 -12.48
CA ASP A 13 25.26 1.46 -11.23
C ASP A 13 25.15 -0.06 -11.19
N VAL A 14 26.01 -0.75 -11.94
CA VAL A 14 26.30 -2.18 -11.66
C VAL A 14 27.76 -2.38 -11.25
N GLN A 15 28.64 -1.39 -11.43
CA GLN A 15 30.07 -1.53 -11.14
C GLN A 15 30.76 -0.16 -10.88
N VAL A 16 30.16 0.70 -10.05
CA VAL A 16 30.64 2.07 -9.76
C VAL A 16 32.12 2.11 -9.34
N LEU A 17 32.58 1.07 -8.65
CA LEU A 17 33.93 0.97 -8.09
C LEU A 17 34.85 -0.01 -8.83
N ALA A 18 34.44 -0.54 -10.01
CA ALA A 18 35.21 -1.56 -10.70
C ALA A 18 36.65 -1.12 -11.02
N ASP A 19 36.79 0.13 -11.45
CA ASP A 19 38.07 0.71 -11.85
C ASP A 19 38.83 1.36 -10.68
N PHE A 20 38.26 1.35 -9.47
CA PHE A 20 38.89 1.96 -8.30
C PHE A 20 40.01 1.06 -7.75
N PRO A 21 41.17 1.63 -7.35
CA PRO A 21 42.29 0.88 -6.80
C PRO A 21 41.94 0.26 -5.44
N GLU A 22 42.42 -0.96 -5.17
CA GLU A 22 42.02 -1.71 -3.96
C GLU A 22 42.72 -1.25 -2.68
N GLU A 23 44.03 -1.01 -2.73
CA GLU A 23 44.85 -0.73 -1.54
C GLU A 23 45.17 0.76 -1.34
N GLU A 24 44.88 1.61 -2.34
CA GLU A 24 45.22 3.04 -2.30
C GLU A 24 44.20 3.85 -1.50
N GLU A 25 44.69 4.84 -0.75
CA GLU A 25 43.83 5.86 -0.17
C GLU A 25 43.46 6.91 -1.23
N LEU A 26 42.17 6.99 -1.52
CA LEU A 26 41.60 7.94 -2.44
C LEU A 26 41.14 9.18 -1.68
N VAL A 27 41.75 10.32 -2.00
CA VAL A 27 41.41 11.62 -1.40
C VAL A 27 40.35 12.32 -2.23
N ILE A 28 39.30 12.82 -1.58
CA ILE A 28 38.27 13.62 -2.24
C ILE A 28 38.89 14.96 -2.68
N THR A 29 38.96 15.19 -3.99
CA THR A 29 39.49 16.41 -4.59
C THR A 29 38.40 17.46 -4.81
N ARG A 30 37.16 17.04 -5.09
CA ARG A 30 36.03 17.93 -5.37
C ARG A 30 34.70 17.28 -5.04
N VAL A 31 33.74 18.08 -4.59
CA VAL A 31 32.34 17.68 -4.36
C VAL A 31 31.43 18.61 -5.15
N GLU A 32 30.53 18.07 -5.97
CA GLU A 32 29.64 18.85 -6.83
C GLU A 32 28.20 18.40 -6.73
N ARG A 33 27.29 19.35 -6.55
CA ARG A 33 25.85 19.06 -6.56
C ARG A 33 25.32 18.87 -7.99
N LEU A 34 24.55 17.81 -8.21
CA LEU A 34 23.83 17.61 -9.46
C LEU A 34 22.59 18.52 -9.53
N LYS A 35 22.55 19.43 -10.51
CA LYS A 35 21.48 20.45 -10.62
C LYS A 35 20.07 19.87 -10.89
N LYS A 36 19.98 18.70 -11.51
CA LYS A 36 18.70 18.06 -11.92
C LYS A 36 18.26 16.92 -11.01
N SER A 37 19.13 16.42 -10.15
CA SER A 37 18.83 15.31 -9.24
C SER A 37 18.70 15.88 -7.84
N ASN A 38 17.50 15.81 -7.27
CA ASN A 38 17.24 16.28 -5.92
C ASN A 38 18.20 15.53 -4.96
N TYR A 39 19.06 16.28 -4.29
CA TYR A 39 19.94 15.82 -3.21
C TYR A 39 21.03 14.80 -3.60
N ARG A 40 21.51 14.79 -4.86
CA ARG A 40 22.67 13.98 -5.26
C ARG A 40 23.92 14.81 -5.54
N TYR A 41 25.07 14.26 -5.17
CA TYR A 41 26.39 14.87 -5.30
C TYR A 41 27.34 13.92 -6.01
N VAL A 42 28.16 14.47 -6.90
CA VAL A 42 29.32 13.79 -7.50
C VAL A 42 30.53 14.04 -6.60
N ILE A 43 31.15 12.97 -6.14
CA ILE A 43 32.36 12.97 -5.33
C ILE A 43 33.52 12.58 -6.24
N HIS A 44 34.52 13.44 -6.35
CA HIS A 44 35.69 13.25 -7.20
C HIS A 44 36.91 12.83 -6.36
N PHE A 45 37.61 11.81 -6.83
CA PHE A 45 38.86 11.27 -6.30
C PHE A 45 39.94 11.32 -7.40
N GLY A 46 40.35 12.54 -7.76
CA GLY A 46 41.23 12.74 -8.91
C GLY A 46 40.54 12.38 -10.22
N THR A 47 40.95 11.28 -10.84
CA THR A 47 40.36 10.76 -12.09
C THR A 47 39.11 9.92 -11.87
N TYR A 48 38.92 9.41 -10.65
CA TYR A 48 37.76 8.59 -10.31
C TYR A 48 36.65 9.47 -9.75
N ASN A 49 35.39 9.04 -9.89
CA ASN A 49 34.27 9.70 -9.26
C ASN A 49 33.13 8.73 -8.99
N MET A 50 32.29 9.07 -8.04
CA MET A 50 31.05 8.35 -7.76
C MET A 50 29.94 9.34 -7.42
N THR A 51 28.69 8.91 -7.53
CA THR A 51 27.54 9.73 -7.13
C THR A 51 26.93 9.16 -5.86
N VAL A 52 26.62 10.03 -4.89
CA VAL A 52 25.95 9.65 -3.65
C VAL A 52 24.83 10.64 -3.30
N HIS A 53 23.86 10.18 -2.52
CA HIS A 53 22.83 11.00 -1.90
C HIS A 53 23.42 11.88 -0.78
N GLU A 54 22.83 13.05 -0.55
CA GLU A 54 23.26 14.04 0.45
C GLU A 54 23.38 13.42 1.85
N ASP A 55 22.36 12.71 2.32
CA ASP A 55 22.39 12.00 3.60
C ASP A 55 23.57 11.03 3.74
N VAL A 56 23.96 10.36 2.64
CA VAL A 56 25.07 9.40 2.63
C VAL A 56 26.40 10.15 2.67
N MET A 57 26.55 11.19 1.84
CA MET A 57 27.69 12.10 1.88
C MET A 57 27.92 12.66 3.29
N ILE A 58 26.85 13.12 3.96
CA ILE A 58 26.90 13.66 5.31
C ILE A 58 27.27 12.58 6.32
N LYS A 59 26.60 11.42 6.27
CA LYS A 59 26.82 10.30 7.20
C LYS A 59 28.28 9.84 7.21
N TYR A 60 28.88 9.69 6.03
CA TYR A 60 30.27 9.23 5.87
C TYR A 60 31.28 10.38 5.81
N ARG A 61 30.84 11.63 5.99
CA ARG A 61 31.70 12.84 5.97
C ARG A 61 32.56 12.93 4.70
N MET A 62 31.93 12.69 3.55
CA MET A 62 32.55 12.77 2.24
C MET A 62 32.74 14.23 1.79
N ILE A 63 33.67 14.92 2.44
CA ILE A 63 34.05 16.31 2.13
C ILE A 63 35.44 16.36 1.48
N SER A 64 35.75 17.46 0.79
CA SER A 64 37.08 17.65 0.20
C SER A 64 38.19 17.47 1.24
N GLY A 65 39.20 16.68 0.89
CA GLY A 65 40.32 16.33 1.77
C GLY A 65 40.12 15.06 2.61
N SER A 66 38.91 14.50 2.70
CA SER A 66 38.70 13.16 3.30
C SER A 66 39.32 12.07 2.44
N SER A 67 39.92 11.05 3.05
CA SER A 67 40.46 9.87 2.36
C SER A 67 39.64 8.61 2.65
N PHE A 68 39.54 7.73 1.65
CA PHE A 68 38.79 6.46 1.73
C PHE A 68 39.54 5.37 0.97
N LYS A 69 39.46 4.13 1.47
CA LYS A 69 39.85 2.94 0.70
C LYS A 69 38.64 2.39 -0.05
N LYS A 70 38.89 1.53 -1.03
CA LYS A 70 37.81 0.86 -1.79
C LYS A 70 36.81 0.13 -0.89
N ALA A 71 37.28 -0.54 0.16
CA ALA A 71 36.40 -1.21 1.13
C ALA A 71 35.44 -0.25 1.84
N ASP A 72 35.88 0.97 2.19
CA ASP A 72 35.00 2.00 2.77
C ASP A 72 33.97 2.46 1.73
N LEU A 73 34.40 2.63 0.48
CA LEU A 73 33.53 3.04 -0.62
C LEU A 73 32.47 1.98 -0.95
N GLU A 74 32.77 0.69 -0.83
CA GLU A 74 31.81 -0.40 -1.01
C GLU A 74 30.67 -0.32 0.01
N GLU A 75 30.97 -0.03 1.27
CA GLU A 75 29.95 0.20 2.30
C GLU A 75 29.11 1.45 1.98
N ILE A 76 29.76 2.52 1.50
CA ILE A 76 29.10 3.77 1.09
C ILE A 76 28.16 3.53 -0.10
N VAL A 77 28.57 2.72 -1.09
CA VAL A 77 27.71 2.33 -2.23
C VAL A 77 26.49 1.58 -1.72
N ALA A 78 26.68 0.59 -0.83
CA ALA A 78 25.55 -0.13 -0.24
C ALA A 78 24.62 0.80 0.56
N ALA A 79 25.18 1.79 1.26
CA ALA A 79 24.40 2.81 1.96
C ALA A 79 23.63 3.73 1.00
N ASP A 80 24.21 4.08 -0.15
CA ASP A 80 23.53 4.87 -1.18
C ASP A 80 22.37 4.10 -1.82
N GLU A 81 22.54 2.80 -2.08
CA GLU A 81 21.47 1.97 -2.61
C GLU A 81 20.28 1.90 -1.64
N ARG A 82 20.53 1.72 -0.34
CA ARG A 82 19.50 1.77 0.70
C ARG A 82 18.81 3.11 0.77
N GLN A 83 19.57 4.20 0.69
CA GLN A 83 19.01 5.55 0.72
C GLN A 83 18.15 5.81 -0.52
N ARG A 84 18.58 5.38 -1.70
CA ARG A 84 17.81 5.46 -2.95
C ARG A 84 16.49 4.71 -2.84
N ALA A 85 16.54 3.48 -2.33
CA ALA A 85 15.35 2.65 -2.11
C ALA A 85 14.39 3.27 -1.08
N TYR A 86 14.92 3.84 0.01
CA TYR A 86 14.12 4.54 1.01
C TYR A 86 13.44 5.79 0.43
N VAL A 87 14.16 6.63 -0.32
CA VAL A 87 13.58 7.83 -0.98
C VAL A 87 12.50 7.43 -1.98
N GLU A 88 12.69 6.36 -2.75
CA GLU A 88 11.66 5.82 -3.64
C GLU A 88 10.43 5.35 -2.86
N GLY A 89 10.63 4.71 -1.70
CA GLY A 89 9.56 4.31 -0.79
C GLY A 89 8.76 5.51 -0.29
N LEU A 90 9.42 6.58 0.15
CA LEU A 90 8.76 7.82 0.57
C LEU A 90 7.90 8.42 -0.54
N ARG A 91 8.46 8.55 -1.76
CA ARG A 91 7.71 9.03 -2.94
C ARG A 91 6.48 8.18 -3.25
N TYR A 92 6.57 6.86 -3.01
CA TYR A 92 5.44 5.95 -3.24
C TYR A 92 4.31 6.12 -2.21
N LEU A 93 4.67 6.47 -0.96
CA LEU A 93 3.75 6.74 0.14
C LEU A 93 3.04 8.09 0.05
N GLU A 94 3.66 9.10 -0.57
CA GLU A 94 3.09 10.46 -0.71
C GLU A 94 1.67 10.47 -1.32
N ARG A 95 1.36 9.52 -2.21
CA ARG A 95 0.08 9.50 -2.92
C ARG A 95 -1.07 8.93 -2.08
N LYS A 96 -0.80 7.86 -1.32
CA LYS A 96 -1.78 7.14 -0.52
C LYS A 96 -1.08 6.11 0.38
N PRO A 97 -1.75 5.66 1.47
CA PRO A 97 -1.27 4.55 2.27
C PRO A 97 -1.01 3.29 1.43
N ARG A 98 0.05 2.56 1.78
CA ARG A 98 0.50 1.34 1.12
C ARG A 98 0.73 0.24 2.15
N THR A 99 0.61 -1.00 1.70
CA THR A 99 1.01 -2.16 2.50
C THR A 99 2.50 -2.45 2.31
N ALA A 100 3.11 -3.18 3.25
CA ALA A 100 4.48 -3.65 3.11
C ALA A 100 4.68 -4.48 1.83
N GLN A 101 3.70 -5.32 1.47
CA GLN A 101 3.78 -6.10 0.23
C GLN A 101 3.70 -5.22 -1.03
N GLU A 102 2.83 -4.21 -1.05
CA GLU A 102 2.77 -3.26 -2.17
C GLU A 102 4.08 -2.48 -2.31
N MET A 103 4.73 -2.12 -1.20
CA MET A 103 6.04 -1.46 -1.18
C MET A 103 7.13 -2.39 -1.70
N ALA A 104 7.21 -3.62 -1.20
CA ALA A 104 8.19 -4.62 -1.65
C ALA A 104 8.10 -4.86 -3.16
N ARG A 105 6.88 -5.01 -3.69
CA ARG A 105 6.65 -5.16 -5.13
C ARG A 105 7.14 -3.95 -5.90
N ARG A 106 6.84 -2.74 -5.41
CA ARG A 106 7.26 -1.48 -6.05
C ARG A 106 8.79 -1.35 -6.12
N LEU A 107 9.50 -1.69 -5.05
CA LEU A 107 10.96 -1.62 -5.01
C LEU A 107 11.60 -2.70 -5.89
N ARG A 108 10.98 -3.90 -5.98
CA ARG A 108 11.44 -4.96 -6.90
C ARG A 108 11.26 -4.59 -8.37
N GLU A 109 10.17 -3.90 -8.72
CA GLU A 109 9.97 -3.32 -10.06
C GLU A 109 11.02 -2.26 -10.41
N LYS A 110 11.71 -1.71 -9.40
CA LYS A 110 12.84 -0.79 -9.53
C LYS A 110 14.20 -1.49 -9.47
N GLU A 111 14.22 -2.82 -9.62
CA GLU A 111 15.42 -3.65 -9.66
C GLU A 111 16.27 -3.57 -8.38
N ILE A 112 15.65 -3.23 -7.24
CA ILE A 112 16.32 -3.18 -5.95
C ILE A 112 16.42 -4.59 -5.37
N GLY A 113 17.59 -4.95 -4.83
CA GLY A 113 17.84 -6.27 -4.24
C GLY A 113 17.02 -6.55 -2.98
N GLU A 114 16.65 -7.82 -2.75
CA GLU A 114 15.74 -8.23 -1.67
C GLU A 114 16.29 -7.90 -0.26
N THR A 115 17.61 -7.92 -0.07
CA THR A 115 18.26 -7.49 1.17
C THR A 115 17.97 -6.02 1.46
N VAL A 116 18.17 -5.14 0.47
CA VAL A 116 17.91 -3.70 0.59
C VAL A 116 16.43 -3.44 0.80
N ILE A 117 15.54 -4.16 0.09
CA ILE A 117 14.09 -4.07 0.29
C ILE A 117 13.73 -4.38 1.74
N SER A 118 14.26 -5.46 2.30
CA SER A 118 13.97 -5.89 3.67
C SER A 118 14.38 -4.83 4.69
N GLU A 119 15.57 -4.26 4.54
CA GLU A 119 16.07 -3.18 5.40
C GLU A 119 15.24 -1.90 5.29
N VAL A 120 14.84 -1.51 4.09
CA VAL A 120 14.00 -0.33 3.87
C VAL A 120 12.60 -0.52 4.43
N LEU A 121 11.99 -1.69 4.24
CA LEU A 121 10.69 -2.01 4.84
C LEU A 121 10.75 -1.92 6.36
N HIS A 122 11.80 -2.50 6.97
CA HIS A 122 12.01 -2.44 8.41
C HIS A 122 12.09 -0.99 8.91
N ARG A 123 12.93 -0.16 8.27
CA ARG A 123 13.06 1.26 8.61
C ARG A 123 11.73 2.01 8.49
N LEU A 124 11.00 1.82 7.38
CA LEU A 124 9.70 2.46 7.16
C LEU A 124 8.66 2.05 8.22
N GLN A 125 8.73 0.81 8.71
CA GLN A 125 7.87 0.33 9.80
C GLN A 125 8.27 0.92 11.16
N GLU A 126 9.57 0.98 11.48
CA GLU A 126 10.07 1.60 12.70
C GLU A 126 9.69 3.09 12.77
N GLU A 127 9.76 3.79 11.64
CA GLU A 127 9.34 5.19 11.51
C GLU A 127 7.80 5.36 11.44
N ARG A 128 7.03 4.26 11.51
CA ARG A 128 5.55 4.21 11.40
C ARG A 128 5.00 4.81 10.11
N LEU A 129 5.79 4.81 9.04
CA LEU A 129 5.38 5.23 7.70
C LEU A 129 4.69 4.09 6.95
N LEU A 130 5.02 2.84 7.30
CA LEU A 130 4.28 1.63 6.93
C LEU A 130 3.70 0.97 8.18
N ASP A 131 2.38 0.76 8.19
CA ASP A 131 1.67 0.15 9.30
C ASP A 131 0.54 -0.73 8.74
N ASP A 132 0.86 -1.99 8.47
CA ASP A 132 -0.08 -2.98 7.96
C ASP A 132 -1.26 -3.25 8.92
N PRO A 133 -1.06 -3.34 10.26
CA PRO A 133 -2.18 -3.42 11.22
C PRO A 133 -3.15 -2.25 11.09
N LEU A 134 -2.64 -1.01 11.10
CA LEU A 134 -3.47 0.19 10.96
C LEU A 134 -4.16 0.24 9.60
N TYR A 135 -3.45 -0.12 8.53
CA TYR A 135 -4.01 -0.21 7.19
C TYR A 135 -5.19 -1.18 7.15
N ALA A 136 -5.02 -2.38 7.71
CA ALA A 136 -6.04 -3.42 7.71
C ALA A 136 -7.31 -2.97 8.44
N LYS A 137 -7.16 -2.35 9.61
CA LYS A 137 -8.26 -1.77 10.39
C LYS A 137 -9.02 -0.70 9.61
N GLN A 138 -8.32 0.33 9.13
CA GLN A 138 -8.94 1.42 8.39
C GLN A 138 -9.64 0.93 7.11
N TRP A 139 -9.04 -0.04 6.43
CA TRP A 139 -9.64 -0.66 5.25
C TRP A 139 -10.94 -1.40 5.58
N ALA A 140 -10.94 -2.18 6.65
CA ALA A 140 -12.10 -2.93 7.11
C ALA A 140 -13.25 -1.99 7.51
N GLU A 141 -12.96 -0.96 8.32
CA GLU A 141 -13.90 0.08 8.72
C GLU A 141 -14.49 0.81 7.50
N GLN A 142 -13.65 1.24 6.56
CA GLN A 142 -14.11 1.93 5.35
C GLN A 142 -15.06 1.04 4.54
N ARG A 143 -14.73 -0.25 4.38
CA ARG A 143 -15.54 -1.18 3.58
C ARG A 143 -16.88 -1.51 4.23
N ILE A 144 -16.91 -1.69 5.55
CA ILE A 144 -18.15 -2.01 6.24
C ILE A 144 -19.07 -0.79 6.33
N MET A 145 -18.54 0.40 6.61
CA MET A 145 -19.33 1.62 6.81
C MET A 145 -19.73 2.29 5.50
N ASN A 146 -18.79 2.46 4.56
CA ASN A 146 -19.05 3.27 3.36
C ASN A 146 -19.50 2.42 2.17
N GLN A 147 -18.95 1.21 2.01
CA GLN A 147 -19.23 0.36 0.85
C GLN A 147 -20.22 -0.78 1.13
N ARG A 148 -20.59 -0.97 2.39
CA ARG A 148 -21.52 -2.00 2.85
C ARG A 148 -21.14 -3.40 2.35
N LYS A 149 -19.88 -3.78 2.60
CA LYS A 149 -19.28 -5.07 2.26
C LYS A 149 -19.13 -5.92 3.52
N GLY A 150 -19.47 -7.20 3.44
CA GLY A 150 -19.34 -8.13 4.56
C GLY A 150 -17.90 -8.60 4.79
N LYS A 151 -17.64 -9.20 5.96
CA LYS A 151 -16.30 -9.58 6.41
C LYS A 151 -15.58 -10.52 5.45
N MET A 152 -16.30 -11.38 4.71
CA MET A 152 -15.65 -12.30 3.76
C MET A 152 -15.05 -11.56 2.56
N TRP A 153 -15.71 -10.51 2.07
CA TRP A 153 -15.18 -9.68 0.99
C TRP A 153 -13.96 -8.90 1.44
N ILE A 154 -14.06 -8.27 2.62
CA ILE A 154 -12.98 -7.49 3.22
C ILE A 154 -11.74 -8.37 3.43
N ARG A 155 -11.93 -9.59 3.96
CA ARG A 155 -10.87 -10.58 4.12
C ARG A 155 -10.14 -10.87 2.81
N GLN A 156 -10.88 -11.06 1.73
CA GLN A 156 -10.29 -11.35 0.41
C GLN A 156 -9.48 -10.15 -0.09
N GLU A 157 -10.03 -8.94 -0.03
CA GLU A 157 -9.32 -7.74 -0.47
C GLU A 157 -8.02 -7.53 0.32
N LEU A 158 -8.03 -7.71 1.64
CA LEU A 158 -6.83 -7.57 2.46
C LEU A 158 -5.78 -8.64 2.13
N ARG A 159 -6.19 -9.88 1.80
CA ARG A 159 -5.26 -10.91 1.31
C ARG A 159 -4.64 -10.54 -0.03
N GLU A 160 -5.44 -10.01 -0.95
CA GLU A 160 -4.94 -9.52 -2.25
C GLU A 160 -3.99 -8.32 -2.10
N LYS A 161 -4.12 -7.59 -0.98
CA LYS A 161 -3.19 -6.52 -0.56
C LYS A 161 -1.95 -7.00 0.17
N GLY A 162 -1.85 -8.30 0.45
CA GLY A 162 -0.69 -8.90 1.10
C GLY A 162 -0.64 -8.79 2.61
N ILE A 163 -1.75 -8.43 3.25
CA ILE A 163 -1.80 -8.34 4.72
C ILE A 163 -1.76 -9.75 5.31
N ASP A 164 -0.99 -9.92 6.38
CA ASP A 164 -0.90 -11.20 7.08
C ASP A 164 -2.27 -11.67 7.62
N LYS A 165 -2.46 -12.98 7.65
CA LYS A 165 -3.71 -13.60 8.10
C LYS A 165 -4.08 -13.22 9.54
N SER A 166 -3.12 -13.05 10.46
CA SER A 166 -3.39 -12.65 11.84
C SER A 166 -3.95 -11.22 11.90
N LEU A 167 -3.29 -10.28 11.21
CA LEU A 167 -3.73 -8.88 11.14
C LEU A 167 -5.11 -8.73 10.49
N ILE A 168 -5.40 -9.57 9.49
CA ILE A 168 -6.74 -9.63 8.89
C ILE A 168 -7.77 -10.13 9.92
N ALA A 169 -7.44 -11.14 10.72
CA ALA A 169 -8.35 -11.64 11.74
C ALA A 169 -8.63 -10.54 12.78
N GLU A 170 -7.57 -9.91 13.31
CA GLU A 170 -7.67 -8.80 14.27
C GLU A 170 -8.55 -7.65 13.73
N ALA A 171 -8.29 -7.18 12.51
CA ALA A 171 -9.07 -6.10 11.91
C ALA A 171 -10.55 -6.46 11.69
N LEU A 172 -10.85 -7.73 11.40
CA LEU A 172 -12.24 -8.19 11.20
C LEU A 172 -12.96 -8.48 12.51
N ASP A 173 -12.23 -8.80 13.58
CA ASP A 173 -12.78 -9.04 14.92
C ASP A 173 -13.23 -7.73 15.59
N GLU A 174 -12.64 -6.59 15.23
CA GLU A 174 -13.11 -5.27 15.66
C GLU A 174 -14.49 -4.90 15.10
N ILE A 175 -14.91 -5.50 13.97
CA ILE A 175 -16.25 -5.31 13.42
C ILE A 175 -17.23 -6.16 14.25
N SER A 176 -18.16 -5.54 14.96
CA SER A 176 -19.15 -6.30 15.73
C SER A 176 -20.15 -7.02 14.81
N PRO A 177 -20.74 -8.16 15.24
CA PRO A 177 -21.80 -8.82 14.49
C PRO A 177 -22.98 -7.89 14.17
N GLU A 178 -23.31 -6.97 15.08
CA GLU A 178 -24.37 -5.98 14.94
C GLU A 178 -24.05 -4.96 13.84
N GLN A 179 -22.80 -4.46 13.80
CA GLN A 179 -22.35 -3.56 12.75
C GLN A 179 -22.40 -4.21 11.36
N GLU A 180 -22.01 -5.49 11.28
CA GLU A 180 -22.08 -6.23 10.01
C GLU A 180 -23.53 -6.47 9.58
N LEU A 181 -24.40 -6.84 10.53
CA LEU A 181 -25.84 -7.03 10.29
C LEU A 181 -26.50 -5.72 9.84
N GLU A 182 -26.24 -4.60 10.51
CA GLU A 182 -26.77 -3.29 10.14
C GLU A 182 -26.34 -2.91 8.72
N SER A 183 -25.07 -3.13 8.39
CA SER A 183 -24.54 -2.90 7.05
C SER A 183 -25.26 -3.75 5.98
N ALA A 184 -25.51 -5.03 6.30
CA ALA A 184 -26.26 -5.94 5.46
C ALA A 184 -27.72 -5.52 5.27
N LEU A 185 -28.39 -5.09 6.35
CA LEU A 185 -29.77 -4.59 6.33
C LEU A 185 -29.90 -3.34 5.44
N LEU A 186 -29.03 -2.35 5.63
CA LEU A 186 -29.08 -1.10 4.86
C LEU A 186 -28.94 -1.35 3.35
N THR A 187 -27.97 -2.17 2.95
CA THR A 187 -27.77 -2.47 1.54
C THR A 187 -28.77 -3.47 0.99
N GLY A 188 -29.23 -4.41 1.82
CA GLY A 188 -30.27 -5.37 1.52
C GLY A 188 -31.61 -4.69 1.26
N ARG A 189 -32.05 -3.79 2.13
CA ARG A 189 -33.29 -3.01 1.99
C ARG A 189 -33.29 -2.18 0.70
N LYS A 190 -32.19 -1.48 0.43
CA LYS A 190 -32.04 -0.75 -0.84
C LYS A 190 -32.18 -1.66 -2.06
N LYS A 191 -31.58 -2.86 -2.02
CA LYS A 191 -31.69 -3.81 -3.13
C LYS A 191 -33.09 -4.41 -3.23
N TRP A 192 -33.71 -4.75 -2.12
CA TRP A 192 -35.06 -5.31 -2.04
C TRP A 192 -36.08 -4.38 -2.71
N ASN A 193 -36.05 -3.10 -2.35
CA ASN A 193 -36.97 -2.09 -2.90
C ASN A 193 -36.76 -1.81 -4.39
N MET A 194 -35.57 -2.11 -4.94
CA MET A 194 -35.29 -1.99 -6.37
C MET A 194 -35.76 -3.21 -7.18
N VAL A 195 -35.94 -4.36 -6.55
CA VAL A 195 -36.35 -5.58 -7.25
C VAL A 195 -37.86 -5.58 -7.39
N ARG A 196 -38.34 -5.67 -8.63
CA ARG A 196 -39.76 -5.87 -8.95
C ARG A 196 -40.08 -7.36 -9.06
N GLY A 197 -41.34 -7.71 -8.83
CA GLY A 197 -41.86 -9.08 -8.90
C GLY A 197 -42.32 -9.60 -7.55
N GLU A 198 -42.59 -10.89 -7.50
CA GLU A 198 -43.07 -11.58 -6.29
C GLU A 198 -42.00 -11.62 -5.19
N VAL A 199 -42.44 -11.88 -3.95
CA VAL A 199 -41.55 -11.97 -2.78
C VAL A 199 -40.43 -12.99 -3.00
N GLN A 200 -40.71 -14.11 -3.70
CA GLN A 200 -39.69 -15.11 -4.02
C GLN A 200 -38.57 -14.55 -4.91
N ASP A 201 -38.90 -13.74 -5.91
CA ASP A 201 -37.93 -13.06 -6.78
C ASP A 201 -37.09 -12.05 -5.99
N LYS A 202 -37.74 -11.26 -5.12
CA LYS A 202 -37.07 -10.31 -4.23
C LYS A 202 -36.06 -11.01 -3.33
N ARG A 203 -36.46 -12.13 -2.71
CA ARG A 203 -35.57 -12.96 -1.86
C ARG A 203 -34.38 -13.51 -2.62
N GLN A 204 -34.61 -14.12 -3.78
CA GLN A 204 -33.54 -14.73 -4.57
C GLN A 204 -32.52 -13.68 -5.02
N LYS A 205 -32.98 -12.58 -5.63
CA LYS A 205 -32.12 -11.54 -6.20
C LYS A 205 -31.38 -10.75 -5.11
N THR A 206 -32.03 -10.43 -4.00
CA THR A 206 -31.41 -9.73 -2.87
C THR A 206 -30.43 -10.63 -2.13
N GLY A 207 -30.78 -11.89 -1.90
CA GLY A 207 -29.89 -12.87 -1.27
C GLY A 207 -28.61 -13.09 -2.08
N ALA A 208 -28.73 -13.34 -3.38
CA ALA A 208 -27.57 -13.49 -4.27
C ALA A 208 -26.68 -12.25 -4.28
N PHE A 209 -27.28 -11.06 -4.22
CA PHE A 209 -26.55 -9.81 -4.13
C PHE A 209 -25.77 -9.66 -2.82
N LEU A 210 -26.38 -9.97 -1.67
CA LEU A 210 -25.72 -9.90 -0.36
C LEU A 210 -24.59 -10.93 -0.24
N MET A 211 -24.77 -12.15 -0.77
CA MET A 211 -23.70 -13.15 -0.82
C MET A 211 -22.51 -12.66 -1.66
N ARG A 212 -22.75 -12.07 -2.84
CA ARG A 212 -21.69 -11.43 -3.64
C ARG A 212 -21.08 -10.20 -2.97
N ARG A 213 -21.73 -9.63 -1.95
CA ARG A 213 -21.16 -8.54 -1.12
C ARG A 213 -20.33 -9.07 0.04
N GLY A 214 -20.24 -10.39 0.23
CA GLY A 214 -19.40 -11.04 1.24
C GLY A 214 -20.06 -11.20 2.61
N PHE A 215 -21.39 -11.08 2.70
CA PHE A 215 -22.11 -11.36 3.94
C PHE A 215 -22.32 -12.87 4.12
N PRO A 216 -22.18 -13.41 5.35
CA PRO A 216 -22.33 -14.84 5.59
C PRO A 216 -23.77 -15.30 5.37
N GLY A 217 -23.94 -16.54 4.90
CA GLY A 217 -25.24 -17.06 4.49
C GLY A 217 -26.31 -17.05 5.60
N GLU A 218 -25.91 -17.25 6.85
CA GLU A 218 -26.79 -17.12 8.03
C GLU A 218 -27.34 -15.71 8.17
N MET A 219 -26.47 -14.70 8.13
CA MET A 219 -26.86 -13.30 8.19
C MET A 219 -27.72 -12.90 6.99
N VAL A 220 -27.41 -13.40 5.78
CA VAL A 220 -28.25 -13.16 4.61
C VAL A 220 -29.66 -13.71 4.82
N ARG A 221 -29.81 -14.92 5.38
CA ARG A 221 -31.14 -15.47 5.69
C ARG A 221 -31.89 -14.61 6.69
N GLN A 222 -31.23 -14.17 7.76
CA GLN A 222 -31.80 -13.29 8.78
C GLN A 222 -32.27 -11.95 8.18
N VAL A 223 -31.42 -11.29 7.38
CA VAL A 223 -31.76 -10.04 6.68
C VAL A 223 -32.97 -10.23 5.78
N LEU A 224 -33.01 -11.29 4.97
CA LEU A 224 -34.14 -11.54 4.08
C LEU A 224 -35.44 -11.82 4.83
N GLN A 225 -35.37 -12.39 6.04
CA GLN A 225 -36.55 -12.60 6.89
C GLN A 225 -37.06 -11.27 7.43
N ILE A 226 -36.18 -10.42 7.95
CA ILE A 226 -36.52 -9.08 8.45
C ILE A 226 -37.17 -8.24 7.34
N LEU A 227 -36.55 -8.19 6.16
CA LEU A 227 -37.07 -7.40 5.03
C LEU A 227 -38.44 -7.89 4.54
N ARG A 228 -38.70 -9.20 4.58
CA ARG A 228 -40.01 -9.76 4.23
C ARG A 228 -41.06 -9.31 5.25
N GLN A 229 -40.75 -9.40 6.55
CA GLN A 229 -41.67 -8.97 7.61
C GLN A 229 -41.98 -7.48 7.49
N GLU A 230 -40.98 -6.64 7.23
CA GLU A 230 -41.18 -5.20 7.00
C GLU A 230 -42.14 -4.90 5.84
N GLU A 231 -42.11 -5.68 4.76
CA GLU A 231 -43.03 -5.53 3.64
C GLU A 231 -44.46 -6.01 3.96
N GLU A 232 -44.60 -7.10 4.73
CA GLU A 232 -45.92 -7.60 5.19
C GLU A 232 -46.61 -6.56 6.08
N PHE A 233 -45.90 -5.99 7.06
CA PHE A 233 -46.45 -4.95 7.93
C PHE A 233 -46.81 -3.67 7.16
N ALA A 234 -46.01 -3.26 6.18
CA ALA A 234 -46.31 -2.07 5.37
C ALA A 234 -47.54 -2.26 4.47
N GLY A 235 -47.82 -3.50 4.04
CA GLY A 235 -49.03 -3.83 3.27
C GLY A 235 -50.31 -3.82 4.13
N ASP A 236 -50.22 -4.32 5.37
CA ASP A 236 -51.35 -4.36 6.31
C ASP A 236 -51.80 -2.93 6.73
N ASP A 237 -50.88 -1.97 6.82
CA ASP A 237 -51.16 -0.56 7.14
C ASP A 237 -51.83 0.20 5.97
N GLU A 238 -51.59 -0.19 4.71
CA GLU A 238 -52.21 0.43 3.52
C GLU A 238 -53.65 -0.07 3.28
N GLU A 239 -54.02 -1.27 3.74
CA GLU A 239 -55.38 -1.82 3.60
C GLU A 239 -56.41 -1.16 4.56
N PHE A 240 -55.98 -0.34 5.53
CA PHE A 240 -56.86 0.27 6.53
C PHE A 240 -57.36 1.68 6.16
N TYR A 241 -56.99 2.22 5.00
CA TYR A 241 -57.41 3.54 4.53
C TYR A 241 -58.44 3.40 3.40
N ASP A 242 -59.72 3.23 3.74
CA ASP A 242 -60.84 3.37 2.81
C ASP A 242 -61.26 4.85 2.78
N PRO A 243 -61.02 5.60 1.69
CA PRO A 243 -61.47 6.98 1.60
C PRO A 243 -62.96 6.99 1.20
N ASP A 244 -63.83 7.12 2.21
CA ASP A 244 -65.24 7.53 2.02
C ASP A 244 -65.35 8.91 1.33
#